data_AF-A0ABC9GXJ7-F1
#
_entry.id   AF-A0ABC9GXJ7-F1
#
_cell.length_a   1.000
_cell.length_b   1.000
_cell.length_c   1.000
_cell.angle_alpha   90.00
_cell.angle_beta   90.00
_cell.angle_gamma   90.00
#
_symmetry.space_group_name_H-M   'P 1'
#
loop_
_entity.id
_entity.type
_entity.pdbx_description
1 polymer ?
#
loop_
_entity_poly.entity_id
_entity_poly.type
_entity_poly.pdbx_seq_one_letter_code
_entity_poly.pdbx_strand_id
1 'polypeptide(L)'
;MASSPSSSSSGRGFFLPPRLPEPPAGLQIRRSTNLSVADMAALLFTAAYDGDVLKFKRLVKRLRKAGKGVEEALAEIAGSLSYKFMGHGPLHLAALTAKAEMCKYLIKNFKLDVNAGGDDGVTPLFFAIYGTRSTAITRLLLDRHADPNKAAYDGATPLLVAICEGSPYRHTYEIAELLLSRGAYADPVSEYGTPLYIAAKDGNVRMLKLLLQHQADPNVVLHTPLKAVTPAISLGMELPNKSLMQTGADVYPGTTTPLIAAAYAGSTDCIKCLLKAGACANIPDHNGRMPIEVAAIQGCQESVDLLSPVTTPLVQVADWSTDEITQHDGENDGPDFEAQGDYAFGKSDYAQALNHYTMAVDINPDDSLVYAKRSLCLLHMGDKGKALDDAYTYRDMKPNLPVSCYAQGAALILVKEYGRAIEELMCGLNLDFEREPEAKALSVGHP
;
A
#
# COMPACT_ATOMS: atom_id res chain seq x y z
N MET A 1 3.67 49.13 11.12
CA MET A 1 3.82 47.91 11.93
C MET A 1 2.68 47.00 11.54
N ALA A 2 2.94 46.07 10.63
CA ALA A 2 1.97 45.13 10.09
C ALA A 2 2.45 43.73 10.47
N SER A 3 1.60 42.97 11.15
CA SER A 3 1.87 41.60 11.58
C SER A 3 0.90 40.68 10.84
N SER A 4 1.43 39.92 9.88
CA SER A 4 0.70 38.88 9.14
C SER A 4 0.49 37.64 10.02
N PRO A 5 -0.61 36.88 9.87
CA PRO A 5 -0.76 35.58 10.50
C PRO A 5 0.05 34.53 9.73
N SER A 6 0.84 33.75 10.46
CA SER A 6 1.63 32.63 9.96
C SER A 6 0.73 31.44 9.65
N SER A 7 0.58 31.12 8.36
CA SER A 7 0.04 29.85 7.87
C SER A 7 1.09 28.74 8.05
N SER A 8 0.92 27.88 9.06
CA SER A 8 1.71 26.64 9.18
C SER A 8 1.09 25.54 8.33
N SER A 9 1.51 25.46 7.07
CA SER A 9 1.32 24.30 6.21
C SER A 9 2.28 23.18 6.66
N SER A 10 1.83 22.28 7.52
CA SER A 10 2.57 21.06 7.85
C SER A 10 2.30 20.01 6.76
N GLY A 11 3.20 19.96 5.77
CA GLY A 11 3.19 18.99 4.69
C GLY A 11 3.21 17.55 5.22
N ARG A 12 2.09 16.84 5.06
CA ARG A 12 2.04 15.38 5.10
C ARG A 12 2.52 14.86 3.75
N GLY A 13 3.71 14.29 3.72
CA GLY A 13 4.28 13.67 2.53
C GLY A 13 5.06 12.42 2.91
N PHE A 14 4.36 11.37 3.35
CA PHE A 14 4.94 10.03 3.47
C PHE A 14 4.37 9.14 2.38
N PHE A 15 4.79 9.41 1.16
CA PHE A 15 4.70 8.51 0.02
C PHE A 15 6.10 8.49 -0.58
N LEU A 16 6.94 7.53 -0.15
CA LEU A 16 8.21 7.27 -0.81
C LEU A 16 8.01 6.03 -1.69
N PRO A 17 7.64 6.21 -2.96
CA PRO A 17 7.63 5.12 -3.93
C PRO A 17 9.03 4.48 -4.05
N PRO A 18 9.15 3.27 -4.64
CA PRO A 18 10.44 2.61 -4.80
C PRO A 18 11.48 3.58 -5.36
N ARG A 19 12.67 3.60 -4.73
CA ARG A 19 13.75 4.51 -5.11
C ARG A 19 13.98 4.38 -6.61
N LEU A 20 13.80 5.49 -7.33
CA LEU A 20 14.13 5.56 -8.75
C LEU A 20 15.57 5.05 -8.95
N PRO A 21 15.84 4.23 -9.98
CA PRO A 21 17.19 3.86 -10.32
C PRO A 21 17.99 5.14 -10.51
N GLU A 22 19.08 5.31 -9.74
CA GLU A 22 19.95 6.46 -9.97
C GLU A 22 20.48 6.40 -11.41
N PRO A 23 20.56 7.54 -12.11
CA PRO A 23 21.06 7.56 -13.48
C PRO A 23 22.42 6.86 -13.54
N PRO A 24 22.68 6.04 -14.58
CA PRO A 24 23.95 5.36 -14.71
C PRO A 24 25.07 6.40 -14.68
N ALA A 25 26.06 6.19 -13.81
CA ALA A 25 27.20 7.10 -13.71
C ALA A 25 27.81 7.27 -15.11
N GLY A 26 27.98 8.52 -15.54
CA GLY A 26 28.57 8.83 -16.83
C GLY A 26 29.98 8.27 -16.87
N LEU A 27 30.17 7.10 -17.50
CA LEU A 27 31.47 6.57 -17.86
C LEU A 27 32.10 7.55 -18.87
N GLN A 28 32.90 8.50 -18.37
CA GLN A 28 33.75 9.32 -19.21
C GLN A 28 34.85 8.43 -19.78
N ILE A 29 34.58 7.83 -20.93
CA ILE A 29 35.57 7.02 -21.62
C ILE A 29 36.60 7.98 -22.24
N ARG A 30 37.80 8.00 -21.66
CA ARG A 30 39.02 8.40 -22.38
C ARG A 30 39.03 7.62 -23.69
N ARG A 31 39.30 8.26 -24.83
CA ARG A 31 39.32 7.75 -26.23
C ARG A 31 40.06 6.40 -26.42
N SER A 32 39.62 5.34 -25.75
CA SER A 32 40.16 3.99 -25.83
C SER A 32 39.39 3.28 -26.94
N THR A 33 40.14 2.77 -27.91
CA THR A 33 39.60 1.98 -29.02
C THR A 33 39.13 0.59 -28.58
N ASN A 34 39.53 0.12 -27.39
CA ASN A 34 39.19 -1.19 -26.84
C ASN A 34 38.26 -1.04 -25.64
N LEU A 35 36.96 -1.16 -25.88
CA LEU A 35 35.95 -1.33 -24.82
C LEU A 35 35.77 -2.83 -24.55
N SER A 36 35.67 -3.22 -23.28
CA SER A 36 35.27 -4.57 -22.92
C SER A 36 33.78 -4.82 -23.26
N VAL A 37 33.36 -6.08 -23.24
CA VAL A 37 31.94 -6.46 -23.39
C VAL A 37 31.09 -5.82 -22.29
N ALA A 38 31.58 -5.85 -21.06
CA ALA A 38 30.95 -5.22 -19.90
C ALA A 38 30.80 -3.69 -20.06
N ASP A 39 31.84 -2.99 -20.54
CA ASP A 39 31.76 -1.53 -20.76
C ASP A 39 30.74 -1.19 -21.85
N MET A 40 30.72 -1.97 -22.93
CA MET A 40 29.75 -1.79 -24.01
C MET A 40 28.33 -2.03 -23.51
N ALA A 41 28.11 -3.05 -22.67
CA ALA A 41 26.81 -3.34 -22.08
C ALA A 41 26.36 -2.23 -21.11
N ALA A 42 27.24 -1.72 -20.25
CA ALA A 42 26.93 -0.60 -19.36
C ALA A 42 26.53 0.67 -20.15
N LEU A 43 27.23 0.96 -21.26
CA LEU A 43 26.87 2.09 -22.12
C LEU A 43 25.56 1.91 -22.90
N LEU A 44 25.08 0.68 -23.10
CA LEU A 44 23.75 0.45 -23.67
C LEU A 44 22.67 0.98 -22.73
N PHE A 45 22.82 0.76 -21.41
CA PHE A 45 21.90 1.29 -20.41
C PHE A 45 21.90 2.82 -20.39
N THR A 46 23.07 3.47 -20.40
CA THR A 46 23.15 4.93 -20.51
C THR A 46 22.52 5.44 -21.80
N ALA A 47 22.80 4.80 -22.95
CA ALA A 47 22.22 5.20 -24.22
C ALA A 47 20.69 5.04 -24.23
N ALA A 48 20.16 3.99 -23.59
CA ALA A 48 18.72 3.78 -23.44
C ALA A 48 18.07 4.85 -22.55
N TYR A 49 18.69 5.16 -21.41
CA TYR A 49 18.27 6.21 -20.48
C TYR A 49 18.27 7.60 -21.13
N ASP A 50 19.31 7.94 -21.89
CA ASP A 50 19.43 9.22 -22.61
C ASP A 50 18.50 9.30 -23.82
N GLY A 51 18.14 8.14 -24.40
CA GLY A 51 17.40 8.02 -25.65
C GLY A 51 18.27 8.12 -26.91
N ASP A 52 19.60 7.97 -26.81
CA ASP A 52 20.52 8.04 -27.95
C ASP A 52 20.52 6.73 -28.77
N VAL A 53 19.55 6.62 -29.69
CA VAL A 53 19.37 5.47 -30.57
C VAL A 53 20.60 5.22 -31.46
N LEU A 54 21.33 6.26 -31.85
CA LEU A 54 22.51 6.14 -32.72
C LEU A 54 23.69 5.55 -31.96
N LYS A 55 23.96 6.01 -30.74
CA LYS A 55 24.96 5.42 -29.85
C LYS A 55 24.60 3.98 -29.50
N PHE A 56 23.34 3.69 -29.19
CA PHE A 56 22.88 2.33 -28.93
C PHE A 56 23.15 1.41 -30.13
N LYS A 57 22.77 1.82 -31.35
CA LYS A 57 23.06 1.08 -32.60
C LYS A 57 24.55 0.83 -32.81
N ARG A 58 25.40 1.83 -32.58
CA ARG A 58 26.87 1.70 -32.72
C ARG A 58 27.44 0.69 -31.73
N LEU A 59 26.99 0.71 -30.48
CA LEU A 59 27.43 -0.22 -29.44
C LEU A 59 27.02 -1.66 -29.75
N VAL A 60 25.77 -1.88 -30.17
CA VAL A 60 25.29 -3.19 -30.61
C VAL A 60 26.11 -3.74 -31.78
N LYS A 61 26.49 -2.89 -32.75
CA LYS A 61 27.36 -3.31 -33.85
C LYS A 61 28.76 -3.72 -33.36
N ARG A 62 29.30 -3.04 -32.34
CA ARG A 62 30.60 -3.38 -31.75
C ARG A 62 30.54 -4.69 -30.94
N LEU A 63 29.48 -4.88 -30.16
CA LEU A 63 29.23 -6.14 -29.43
C LEU A 63 29.16 -7.34 -30.38
N ARG A 64 28.39 -7.21 -31.48
CA ARG A 64 28.32 -8.26 -32.51
C ARG A 64 29.68 -8.55 -33.15
N LYS A 65 30.50 -7.53 -33.40
CA LYS A 65 31.88 -7.72 -33.89
C LYS A 65 32.79 -8.41 -32.88
N ALA A 66 32.53 -8.24 -31.59
CA ALA A 66 33.23 -8.93 -30.51
C ALA A 66 32.67 -10.36 -30.26
N GLY A 67 31.73 -10.84 -31.09
CA GLY A 67 31.17 -12.18 -31.00
C GLY A 67 30.12 -12.36 -29.89
N LYS A 68 29.58 -11.28 -29.34
CA LYS A 68 28.59 -11.32 -28.24
C LYS A 68 27.22 -10.81 -28.68
N GLY A 69 26.17 -11.52 -28.25
CA GLY A 69 24.78 -11.07 -28.37
C GLY A 69 24.47 -9.89 -27.44
N VAL A 70 23.40 -9.14 -27.71
CA VAL A 70 22.96 -8.07 -26.79
C VAL A 70 22.42 -8.68 -25.50
N GLU A 71 21.64 -9.75 -25.58
CA GLU A 71 21.12 -10.47 -24.42
C GLU A 71 22.24 -11.04 -23.56
N GLU A 72 23.21 -11.72 -24.18
CA GLU A 72 24.40 -12.23 -23.50
C GLU A 72 25.20 -11.12 -22.82
N ALA A 73 25.39 -9.98 -23.50
CA ALA A 73 26.13 -8.85 -22.95
C ALA A 73 25.38 -8.19 -21.78
N LEU A 74 24.05 -8.11 -21.85
CA LEU A 74 23.22 -7.61 -20.75
C LEU A 74 23.20 -8.59 -19.56
N ALA A 75 23.15 -9.90 -19.81
CA ALA A 75 23.22 -10.93 -18.77
C ALA A 75 24.59 -10.95 -18.06
N GLU A 76 25.68 -10.73 -18.80
CA GLU A 76 27.04 -10.68 -18.26
C GLU A 76 27.22 -9.55 -17.24
N ILE A 77 26.54 -8.41 -17.43
CA ILE A 77 26.56 -7.31 -16.46
C ILE A 77 25.47 -7.43 -15.39
N ALA A 78 24.36 -8.13 -15.66
CA ALA A 78 23.36 -8.47 -14.64
C ALA A 78 23.97 -9.32 -13.51
N GLY A 79 24.89 -10.24 -13.82
CA GLY A 79 25.60 -11.06 -12.83
C GLY A 79 26.84 -10.42 -12.18
N SER A 80 27.35 -9.31 -12.73
CA SER A 80 28.62 -8.68 -12.31
C SER A 80 28.42 -7.40 -11.49
N LEU A 81 27.23 -6.78 -11.55
CA LEU A 81 26.95 -5.52 -10.87
C LEU A 81 26.14 -5.74 -9.60
N SER A 82 26.84 -5.92 -8.47
CA SER A 82 26.24 -5.87 -7.13
C SER A 82 25.74 -4.48 -6.71
N TYR A 83 25.58 -3.52 -7.65
CA TYR A 83 24.88 -2.26 -7.42
C TYR A 83 24.14 -1.79 -8.69
N LYS A 84 22.84 -1.50 -8.50
CA LYS A 84 22.10 -0.29 -8.94
C LYS A 84 20.89 -0.39 -9.89
N PHE A 85 20.58 -1.53 -10.52
CA PHE A 85 19.42 -1.59 -11.43
C PHE A 85 18.35 -2.64 -11.11
N MET A 86 18.36 -3.35 -9.97
CA MET A 86 17.27 -4.27 -9.54
C MET A 86 16.65 -5.06 -10.71
N GLY A 87 17.47 -5.72 -11.54
CA GLY A 87 17.00 -6.50 -12.70
C GLY A 87 16.37 -5.69 -13.86
N HIS A 88 16.29 -4.36 -13.80
CA HIS A 88 15.69 -3.52 -14.83
C HIS A 88 16.54 -3.45 -16.10
N GLY A 89 15.88 -3.65 -17.25
CA GLY A 89 16.51 -3.64 -18.57
C GLY A 89 16.54 -2.27 -19.26
N PRO A 90 17.10 -2.19 -20.49
CA PRO A 90 17.11 -0.96 -21.28
C PRO A 90 15.72 -0.39 -21.58
N LEU A 91 14.70 -1.26 -21.72
CA LEU A 91 13.33 -0.82 -21.97
C LEU A 91 12.72 -0.13 -20.74
N HIS A 92 13.00 -0.63 -19.54
CA HIS A 92 12.63 0.03 -18.28
C HIS A 92 13.20 1.45 -18.23
N LEU A 93 14.51 1.62 -18.44
CA LEU A 93 15.15 2.94 -18.37
C LEU A 93 14.64 3.91 -19.43
N ALA A 94 14.43 3.44 -20.67
CA ALA A 94 13.88 4.28 -21.73
C ALA A 94 12.44 4.70 -21.44
N ALA A 95 11.63 3.82 -20.83
CA ALA A 95 10.27 4.12 -20.41
C ALA A 95 10.25 5.13 -19.26
N LEU A 96 11.12 4.95 -18.28
CA LEU A 96 11.28 5.84 -17.13
C LEU A 96 11.50 7.30 -17.56
N THR A 97 12.36 7.53 -18.54
CA THR A 97 12.75 8.86 -19.03
C THR A 97 12.00 9.32 -20.29
N ALA A 98 10.86 8.70 -20.61
CA ALA A 98 9.99 9.02 -21.74
C ALA A 98 10.64 9.00 -23.15
N LYS A 99 11.60 8.11 -23.41
CA LYS A 99 12.33 8.08 -24.69
C LYS A 99 11.59 7.24 -25.74
N ALA A 100 10.54 7.82 -26.33
CA ALA A 100 9.63 7.11 -27.26
C ALA A 100 10.34 6.40 -28.42
N GLU A 101 11.27 7.08 -29.09
CA GLU A 101 12.00 6.48 -30.23
C GLU A 101 12.93 5.35 -29.79
N MET A 102 13.50 5.43 -28.58
CA MET A 102 14.27 4.34 -28.01
C MET A 102 13.38 3.15 -27.66
N CYS A 103 12.24 3.36 -26.99
CA CYS A 103 11.27 2.29 -26.69
C CYS A 103 10.81 1.58 -27.98
N LYS A 104 10.43 2.33 -29.01
CA LYS A 104 10.04 1.77 -30.33
C LYS A 104 11.15 0.92 -30.93
N TYR A 105 12.38 1.44 -30.90
CA TYR A 105 13.54 0.73 -31.42
C TYR A 105 13.83 -0.56 -30.65
N LEU A 106 13.83 -0.50 -29.32
CA LEU A 106 14.08 -1.65 -28.44
C LEU A 106 13.05 -2.77 -28.67
N ILE A 107 11.75 -2.44 -28.64
CA ILE A 107 10.66 -3.41 -28.83
C ILE A 107 10.73 -4.05 -30.22
N LYS A 108 10.92 -3.25 -31.27
CA LYS A 108 10.91 -3.74 -32.66
C LYS A 108 12.14 -4.60 -32.99
N ASN A 109 13.32 -4.23 -32.50
CA ASN A 109 14.57 -4.81 -32.97
C ASN A 109 15.14 -5.91 -32.07
N PHE A 110 14.70 -6.00 -30.82
CA PHE A 110 15.23 -6.97 -29.84
C PHE A 110 14.16 -7.91 -29.28
N LYS A 111 12.90 -7.81 -29.73
CA LYS A 111 11.79 -8.65 -29.26
C LYS A 111 11.72 -8.76 -27.73
N LEU A 112 12.09 -7.67 -27.03
CA LEU A 112 12.08 -7.64 -25.57
C LEU A 112 10.67 -7.91 -25.07
N ASP A 113 10.57 -8.70 -24.00
CA ASP A 113 9.32 -8.84 -23.27
C ASP A 113 8.94 -7.48 -22.66
N VAL A 114 7.82 -6.93 -23.15
CA VAL A 114 7.27 -5.66 -22.67
C VAL A 114 6.74 -5.77 -21.23
N ASN A 115 6.56 -7.00 -20.73
CA ASN A 115 6.10 -7.33 -19.39
C ASN A 115 7.23 -7.84 -18.48
N ALA A 116 8.49 -7.72 -18.90
CA ALA A 116 9.63 -8.11 -18.07
C ALA A 116 9.61 -7.33 -16.75
N GLY A 117 9.56 -8.04 -15.61
CA GLY A 117 9.73 -7.45 -14.29
C GLY A 117 11.22 -7.33 -13.93
N GLY A 118 11.58 -6.30 -13.16
CA GLY A 118 12.84 -6.29 -12.44
C GLY A 118 12.85 -7.29 -11.26
N ASP A 119 13.88 -7.20 -10.43
CA ASP A 119 14.03 -7.96 -9.18
C ASP A 119 12.97 -7.58 -8.12
N ASP A 120 12.25 -6.48 -8.35
CA ASP A 120 11.12 -5.96 -7.58
C ASP A 120 9.76 -6.20 -8.27
N GLY A 121 9.76 -6.89 -9.42
CA GLY A 121 8.57 -7.12 -10.25
C GLY A 121 8.14 -5.92 -11.10
N VAL A 122 8.85 -4.79 -11.04
CA VAL A 122 8.45 -3.55 -11.73
C VAL A 122 8.64 -3.66 -13.25
N THR A 123 7.60 -3.32 -14.00
CA THR A 123 7.55 -3.42 -15.47
C THR A 123 7.93 -2.11 -16.16
N PRO A 124 8.25 -2.12 -17.47
CA PRO A 124 8.42 -0.88 -18.24
C PRO A 124 7.17 0.00 -18.24
N LEU A 125 5.96 -0.59 -18.21
CA LEU A 125 4.71 0.15 -18.12
C LEU A 125 4.62 0.93 -16.79
N PHE A 126 4.96 0.28 -15.69
CA PHE A 126 5.04 0.94 -14.38
C PHE A 126 6.01 2.13 -14.44
N PHE A 127 7.22 1.96 -14.99
CA PHE A 127 8.20 3.06 -15.11
C PHE A 127 7.76 4.21 -16.02
N ALA A 128 7.02 3.93 -17.10
CA ALA A 128 6.44 4.97 -17.94
C ALA A 128 5.49 5.89 -17.18
N ILE A 129 4.74 5.31 -16.23
CA ILE A 129 3.78 6.02 -15.39
C ILE A 129 4.53 6.70 -14.23
N TYR A 130 5.38 5.97 -13.53
CA TYR A 130 6.05 6.43 -12.33
C TYR A 130 7.06 7.56 -12.59
N GLY A 131 7.93 7.39 -13.60
CA GLY A 131 9.06 8.30 -13.83
C GLY A 131 8.63 9.65 -14.39
N THR A 132 7.95 9.65 -15.54
CA THR A 132 7.59 10.88 -16.28
C THR A 132 6.10 11.02 -16.55
N ARG A 133 5.27 10.04 -16.14
CA ARG A 133 3.82 10.03 -16.40
C ARG A 133 3.52 10.24 -17.89
N SER A 134 4.24 9.55 -18.76
CA SER A 134 4.12 9.76 -20.21
C SER A 134 2.95 8.94 -20.78
N THR A 135 1.83 9.60 -21.09
CA THR A 135 0.69 8.97 -21.79
C THR A 135 1.10 8.39 -23.14
N ALA A 136 2.07 9.00 -23.82
CA ALA A 136 2.58 8.52 -25.10
C ALA A 136 3.33 7.18 -24.97
N ILE A 137 4.21 7.04 -23.96
CA ILE A 137 4.90 5.76 -23.70
C ILE A 137 3.93 4.72 -23.15
N THR A 138 3.05 5.11 -22.24
CA THR A 138 2.01 4.22 -21.68
C THR A 138 1.18 3.62 -22.82
N ARG A 139 0.68 4.46 -23.74
CA ARG A 139 -0.06 4.02 -24.92
C ARG A 139 0.79 3.11 -25.81
N LEU A 140 2.03 3.49 -26.09
CA LEU A 140 2.95 2.68 -26.90
C LEU A 140 3.14 1.28 -26.30
N LEU A 141 3.33 1.17 -24.99
CA LEU A 141 3.55 -0.12 -24.32
C LEU A 141 2.27 -0.96 -24.33
N LEU A 142 1.12 -0.36 -24.02
CA LEU A 142 -0.19 -1.05 -24.07
C LEU A 142 -0.54 -1.51 -25.50
N ASP A 143 -0.27 -0.69 -26.52
CA ASP A 143 -0.44 -1.06 -27.94
C ASP A 143 0.50 -2.20 -28.37
N ARG A 144 1.52 -2.52 -27.55
CA ARG A 144 2.45 -3.64 -27.73
C ARG A 144 2.20 -4.78 -26.74
N HIS A 145 0.99 -4.86 -26.20
CA HIS A 145 0.53 -5.92 -25.30
C HIS A 145 1.23 -5.93 -23.93
N ALA A 146 1.64 -4.77 -23.43
CA ALA A 146 1.92 -4.64 -22.01
C ALA A 146 0.65 -4.92 -21.20
N ASP A 147 0.77 -5.72 -20.14
CA ASP A 147 -0.30 -6.09 -19.25
C ASP A 147 -0.58 -4.93 -18.28
N PRO A 148 -1.77 -4.29 -18.33
CA PRO A 148 -2.11 -3.18 -17.44
C PRO A 148 -2.31 -3.61 -15.98
N ASN A 149 -2.37 -4.91 -15.69
CA ASN A 149 -2.62 -5.46 -14.35
C ASN A 149 -1.39 -6.07 -13.69
N LYS A 150 -0.25 -6.14 -14.40
CA LYS A 150 0.96 -6.74 -13.84
C LYS A 150 1.53 -5.87 -12.72
N ALA A 151 1.33 -6.33 -11.48
CA ALA A 151 1.78 -5.67 -10.27
C ALA A 151 3.28 -5.87 -10.00
N ALA A 152 3.87 -4.91 -9.30
CA ALA A 152 5.15 -5.12 -8.61
C ALA A 152 4.96 -6.07 -7.41
N TYR A 153 6.05 -6.54 -6.80
CA TYR A 153 5.99 -7.53 -5.72
C TYR A 153 5.35 -7.00 -4.42
N ASP A 154 5.20 -5.69 -4.27
CA ASP A 154 4.44 -5.03 -3.19
C ASP A 154 2.93 -4.93 -3.49
N GLY A 155 2.48 -5.46 -4.63
CA GLY A 155 1.08 -5.39 -5.08
C GLY A 155 0.72 -4.10 -5.80
N ALA A 156 1.66 -3.16 -6.00
CA ALA A 156 1.38 -1.93 -6.73
C ALA A 156 1.14 -2.20 -8.22
N THR A 157 -0.09 -2.01 -8.68
CA THR A 157 -0.49 -2.11 -10.09
C THR A 157 -0.21 -0.80 -10.85
N PRO A 158 -0.09 -0.83 -12.18
CA PRO A 158 -0.01 0.38 -13.00
C PRO A 158 -1.09 1.42 -12.70
N LEU A 159 -2.33 0.97 -12.41
CA LEU A 159 -3.43 1.87 -12.05
C LEU A 159 -3.20 2.56 -10.70
N LEU A 160 -2.75 1.82 -9.68
CA LEU A 160 -2.44 2.39 -8.37
C LEU A 160 -1.32 3.43 -8.46
N VAL A 161 -0.27 3.16 -9.24
CA VAL A 161 0.84 4.11 -9.46
C VAL A 161 0.39 5.38 -10.19
N ALA A 162 -0.58 5.27 -11.09
CA ALA A 162 -1.17 6.43 -11.77
C ALA A 162 -1.95 7.33 -10.79
N ILE A 163 -2.51 6.75 -9.73
CA ILE A 163 -3.40 7.42 -8.78
C ILE A 163 -2.61 7.95 -7.55
N CYS A 164 -1.63 7.21 -7.05
CA CYS A 164 -0.80 7.61 -5.90
C CYS A 164 0.08 8.85 -6.18
N GLU A 165 0.14 9.79 -5.22
CA GLU A 165 0.92 11.03 -5.32
C GLU A 165 2.39 10.92 -4.86
N GLY A 166 3.21 11.84 -5.40
CA GLY A 166 4.62 12.06 -5.04
C GLY A 166 5.35 13.17 -5.82
N SER A 167 4.66 14.08 -6.55
CA SER A 167 5.29 15.15 -7.34
C SER A 167 4.29 16.30 -7.60
N PRO A 168 4.71 17.59 -7.77
CA PRO A 168 3.83 18.77 -7.80
C PRO A 168 2.90 18.89 -9.02
N TYR A 169 2.78 17.84 -9.84
CA TYR A 169 1.92 17.79 -11.01
C TYR A 169 0.69 16.94 -10.69
N ARG A 170 -0.37 17.64 -10.28
CA ARG A 170 -1.68 17.09 -9.96
C ARG A 170 -2.23 16.21 -11.10
N HIS A 171 -2.42 14.92 -10.78
CA HIS A 171 -3.38 13.97 -11.38
C HIS A 171 -3.11 13.44 -12.80
N THR A 172 -2.93 12.12 -12.93
CA THR A 172 -2.84 11.41 -14.22
C THR A 172 -4.17 10.78 -14.64
N TYR A 173 -5.24 11.59 -14.66
CA TYR A 173 -6.57 11.14 -15.08
C TYR A 173 -6.50 10.45 -16.45
N GLU A 174 -5.77 11.02 -17.40
CA GLU A 174 -5.64 10.49 -18.76
C GLU A 174 -4.91 9.14 -18.81
N ILE A 175 -4.01 8.87 -17.86
CA ILE A 175 -3.33 7.57 -17.75
C ILE A 175 -4.25 6.55 -17.10
N ALA A 176 -4.92 6.91 -16.01
CA ALA A 176 -5.90 6.03 -15.38
C ALA A 176 -7.02 5.64 -16.35
N GLU A 177 -7.58 6.60 -17.08
CA GLU A 177 -8.60 6.37 -18.12
C GLU A 177 -8.05 5.48 -19.23
N LEU A 178 -6.81 5.72 -19.68
CA LEU A 178 -6.16 4.86 -20.66
C LEU A 178 -6.00 3.42 -20.12
N LEU A 179 -5.51 3.23 -18.90
CA LEU A 179 -5.33 1.90 -18.30
C LEU A 179 -6.65 1.14 -18.17
N LEU A 180 -7.68 1.80 -17.61
CA LEU A 180 -9.02 1.23 -17.45
C LEU A 180 -9.64 0.88 -18.82
N SER A 181 -9.49 1.74 -19.83
CA SER A 181 -9.94 1.45 -21.21
C SER A 181 -9.21 0.28 -21.87
N ARG A 182 -8.04 -0.12 -21.32
CA ARG A 182 -7.23 -1.23 -21.79
C ARG A 182 -7.34 -2.48 -20.90
N GLY A 183 -8.32 -2.51 -19.99
CA GLY A 183 -8.61 -3.68 -19.17
C GLY A 183 -7.89 -3.74 -17.83
N ALA A 184 -7.41 -2.60 -17.32
CA ALA A 184 -6.98 -2.54 -15.91
C ALA A 184 -8.17 -2.80 -14.97
N TYR A 185 -7.95 -3.59 -13.92
CA TYR A 185 -8.93 -3.76 -12.85
C TYR A 185 -9.10 -2.45 -12.08
N ALA A 186 -10.34 -2.11 -11.73
CA ALA A 186 -10.66 -0.88 -11.00
C ALA A 186 -10.41 -0.99 -9.48
N ASP A 187 -10.43 -2.21 -8.92
CA ASP A 187 -10.27 -2.49 -7.48
C ASP A 187 -9.05 -3.37 -7.10
N PRO A 188 -7.85 -3.17 -7.66
CA PRO A 188 -6.66 -3.81 -7.12
C PRO A 188 -6.45 -3.35 -5.68
N VAL A 189 -6.31 -4.31 -4.77
CA VAL A 189 -5.98 -4.05 -3.37
C VAL A 189 -4.46 -4.03 -3.23
N SER A 190 -3.92 -2.99 -2.58
CA SER A 190 -2.50 -2.91 -2.21
C SER A 190 -2.34 -2.59 -0.73
N GLU A 191 -1.10 -2.56 -0.24
CA GLU A 191 -0.79 -2.07 1.11
C GLU A 191 -1.28 -0.62 1.36
N TYR A 192 -1.54 0.15 0.29
CA TYR A 192 -2.03 1.53 0.36
C TYR A 192 -3.55 1.65 0.21
N GLY A 193 -4.25 0.54 -0.06
CA GLY A 193 -5.69 0.49 -0.32
C GLY A 193 -6.05 0.31 -1.79
N THR A 194 -7.35 0.44 -2.10
CA THR A 194 -7.87 0.42 -3.47
C THR A 194 -7.73 1.79 -4.14
N PRO A 195 -7.74 1.85 -5.49
CA PRO A 195 -7.84 3.10 -6.24
C PRO A 195 -8.96 4.03 -5.74
N LEU A 196 -10.14 3.46 -5.44
CA LEU A 196 -11.31 4.21 -5.03
C LEU A 196 -11.12 4.83 -3.64
N TYR A 197 -10.51 4.08 -2.71
CA TYR A 197 -10.12 4.60 -1.40
C TYR A 197 -9.12 5.76 -1.52
N ILE A 198 -8.08 5.63 -2.34
CA ILE A 198 -7.06 6.67 -2.51
C ILE A 198 -7.69 7.93 -3.10
N ALA A 199 -8.53 7.79 -4.14
CA ALA A 199 -9.25 8.91 -4.73
C ALA A 199 -10.20 9.60 -3.74
N ALA A 200 -10.87 8.85 -2.86
CA ALA A 200 -11.74 9.39 -1.83
C ALA A 200 -10.95 10.15 -0.75
N LYS A 201 -9.87 9.55 -0.25
CA LYS A 201 -8.93 10.14 0.73
C LYS A 201 -8.35 11.47 0.24
N ASP A 202 -8.00 11.55 -1.03
CA ASP A 202 -7.43 12.77 -1.64
C ASP A 202 -8.51 13.79 -2.06
N GLY A 203 -9.80 13.48 -1.88
CA GLY A 203 -10.91 14.31 -2.36
C GLY A 203 -10.96 14.45 -3.89
N ASN A 204 -10.37 13.51 -4.63
CA ASN A 204 -10.29 13.55 -6.09
C ASN A 204 -11.57 13.01 -6.73
N VAL A 205 -12.62 13.83 -6.71
CA VAL A 205 -13.96 13.52 -7.25
C VAL A 205 -13.90 13.06 -8.72
N ARG A 206 -13.01 13.64 -9.53
CA ARG A 206 -12.90 13.31 -10.96
C ARG A 206 -12.37 11.89 -11.15
N MET A 207 -11.33 11.50 -10.42
CA MET A 207 -10.80 10.13 -10.44
C MET A 207 -11.80 9.14 -9.84
N LEU A 208 -12.45 9.52 -8.74
CA LEU A 208 -13.47 8.70 -8.08
C LEU A 208 -14.62 8.35 -9.04
N LYS A 209 -15.14 9.33 -9.79
CA LYS A 209 -16.16 9.09 -10.82
C LYS A 209 -15.70 8.15 -11.93
N LEU A 210 -14.46 8.29 -12.40
CA LEU A 210 -13.89 7.40 -13.42
C LEU A 210 -13.82 5.95 -12.91
N LEU A 211 -13.35 5.74 -11.68
CA LEU A 211 -13.26 4.41 -11.08
C LEU A 211 -14.66 3.76 -10.92
N LEU A 212 -15.64 4.53 -10.43
CA LEU A 212 -17.03 4.05 -10.31
C LEU A 212 -17.67 3.73 -11.67
N GLN A 213 -17.36 4.50 -12.73
CA GLN A 213 -17.80 4.18 -14.09
C GLN A 213 -17.24 2.84 -14.59
N HIS A 214 -16.08 2.44 -14.07
CA HIS A 214 -15.44 1.15 -14.32
C HIS A 214 -15.76 0.10 -13.25
N GLN A 215 -16.90 0.24 -12.55
CA GLN A 215 -17.46 -0.73 -11.60
C GLN A 215 -16.58 -0.99 -10.36
N ALA A 216 -15.81 0.01 -9.93
CA ALA A 216 -15.13 -0.05 -8.63
C ALA A 216 -16.13 -0.22 -7.48
N ASP A 217 -15.92 -1.20 -6.60
CA ASP A 217 -16.78 -1.47 -5.44
C ASP A 217 -16.57 -0.39 -4.35
N PRO A 218 -17.61 0.40 -4.04
CA PRO A 218 -17.53 1.44 -3.01
C PRO A 218 -17.47 0.91 -1.58
N ASN A 219 -17.68 -0.39 -1.37
CA ASN A 219 -17.76 -1.03 -0.06
C ASN A 219 -16.54 -1.86 0.32
N VAL A 220 -15.46 -1.82 -0.49
CA VAL A 220 -14.24 -2.54 -0.14
C VAL A 220 -13.74 -2.09 1.23
N VAL A 221 -13.77 -3.03 2.18
CA VAL A 221 -13.20 -2.85 3.50
C VAL A 221 -11.73 -3.16 3.40
N LEU A 222 -10.91 -2.13 3.55
CA LEU A 222 -9.47 -2.30 3.64
C LEU A 222 -9.16 -2.76 5.06
N HIS A 223 -8.58 -3.95 5.16
CA HIS A 223 -7.83 -4.37 6.34
C HIS A 223 -6.38 -4.03 6.04
N THR A 224 -5.75 -3.14 6.82
CA THR A 224 -4.31 -2.91 6.68
C THR A 224 -3.57 -4.25 6.79
N PRO A 225 -2.89 -4.71 5.74
CA PRO A 225 -2.12 -5.95 5.82
C PRO A 225 -0.96 -5.77 6.79
N LEU A 226 -0.71 -6.82 7.56
CA LEU A 226 0.46 -7.01 8.40
C LEU A 226 1.76 -6.66 7.66
N LYS A 227 2.33 -5.49 7.97
CA LYS A 227 3.69 -5.11 7.57
C LYS A 227 4.78 -5.84 8.37
N ALA A 228 4.51 -7.08 8.80
CA ALA A 228 5.44 -7.89 9.58
C ALA A 228 5.34 -9.40 9.32
N VAL A 229 5.02 -9.85 8.10
CA VAL A 229 5.51 -11.14 7.59
C VAL A 229 5.74 -10.99 6.09
N THR A 230 6.95 -10.55 5.69
CA THR A 230 7.69 -10.94 4.46
C THR A 230 8.69 -9.85 4.06
N PRO A 231 9.98 -10.07 4.33
CA PRO A 231 10.95 -10.14 3.22
C PRO A 231 11.36 -11.58 2.86
N ALA A 232 10.82 -12.59 3.55
CA ALA A 232 11.29 -13.97 3.50
C ALA A 232 10.69 -14.86 2.40
N ILE A 233 9.70 -14.39 1.63
CA ILE A 233 8.94 -15.18 0.64
C ILE A 233 9.20 -14.68 -0.80
N SER A 234 9.64 -13.44 -0.97
CA SER A 234 9.86 -12.85 -2.31
C SER A 234 11.23 -13.13 -2.93
N LEU A 235 12.09 -13.91 -2.26
CA LEU A 235 13.35 -14.38 -2.84
C LEU A 235 13.35 -15.90 -2.75
N GLY A 236 13.23 -16.58 -3.89
CA GLY A 236 13.30 -18.03 -4.00
C GLY A 236 14.65 -18.59 -3.53
N MET A 237 14.80 -18.71 -2.21
CA MET A 237 15.95 -19.31 -1.56
C MET A 237 15.45 -20.33 -0.54
N GLU A 238 15.87 -21.57 -0.74
CA GLU A 238 15.82 -22.63 0.27
C GLU A 238 16.33 -22.09 1.61
N LEU A 239 15.62 -22.40 2.69
CA LEU A 239 16.09 -22.15 4.05
C LEU A 239 17.23 -23.13 4.36
N PRO A 240 18.40 -22.62 4.79
CA PRO A 240 19.05 -23.31 5.91
C PRO A 240 19.57 -22.32 6.96
N ASN A 241 19.05 -22.50 8.18
CA ASN A 241 19.68 -22.21 9.48
C ASN A 241 20.48 -20.90 9.70
N LYS A 242 20.03 -20.24 10.78
CA LYS A 242 20.74 -19.36 11.73
C LYS A 242 21.03 -17.90 11.32
N SER A 243 20.60 -17.05 12.26
CA SER A 243 21.05 -15.67 12.55
C SER A 243 20.58 -14.57 11.59
N LEU A 244 19.48 -13.87 11.93
CA LEU A 244 19.53 -12.62 12.69
C LEU A 244 18.10 -12.11 12.99
N MET A 245 17.93 -11.59 14.20
CA MET A 245 16.78 -10.84 14.66
C MET A 245 16.78 -9.39 14.14
N GLN A 246 15.67 -8.69 14.44
CA GLN A 246 15.49 -7.23 14.55
C GLN A 246 15.13 -6.49 13.27
N THR A 247 13.82 -6.37 13.03
CA THR A 247 13.20 -5.08 12.68
C THR A 247 11.79 -5.06 13.28
N GLY A 248 11.61 -4.23 14.30
CA GLY A 248 10.30 -3.91 14.87
C GLY A 248 9.63 -2.87 13.99
N ALA A 249 8.67 -3.29 13.18
CA ALA A 249 7.76 -2.41 12.47
C ALA A 249 6.33 -2.77 12.90
N ASP A 250 5.66 -1.79 13.48
CA ASP A 250 4.31 -1.83 14.02
C ASP A 250 3.28 -2.27 12.97
N VAL A 251 2.27 -3.04 13.39
CA VAL A 251 1.09 -3.36 12.57
C VAL A 251 -0.17 -3.13 13.41
N TYR A 252 -1.01 -2.19 12.95
CA TYR A 252 -2.40 -2.04 13.40
C TYR A 252 -3.35 -2.60 12.32
N PRO A 253 -4.30 -3.51 12.66
CA PRO A 253 -5.41 -3.84 11.77
C PRO A 253 -6.50 -2.79 11.93
N GLY A 254 -6.69 -1.93 10.92
CA GLY A 254 -7.83 -1.02 10.87
C GLY A 254 -8.74 -1.33 9.69
N THR A 255 -10.06 -1.33 9.91
CA THR A 255 -11.06 -1.33 8.84
C THR A 255 -11.24 0.10 8.34
N THR A 256 -11.14 0.33 7.03
CA THR A 256 -11.47 1.63 6.43
C THR A 256 -12.09 1.44 5.06
N THR A 257 -13.17 2.18 4.80
CA THR A 257 -13.88 2.20 3.51
C THR A 257 -13.61 3.50 2.75
N PRO A 258 -13.85 3.54 1.42
CA PRO A 258 -13.80 4.78 0.66
C PRO A 258 -14.71 5.89 1.23
N LEU A 259 -15.87 5.53 1.80
CA LEU A 259 -16.81 6.51 2.37
C LEU A 259 -16.25 7.15 3.66
N ILE A 260 -15.63 6.38 4.53
CA ILE A 260 -14.91 6.89 5.71
C ILE A 260 -13.76 7.80 5.28
N ALA A 261 -13.01 7.41 4.26
CA ALA A 261 -11.92 8.23 3.73
C ALA A 261 -12.40 9.59 3.20
N ALA A 262 -13.53 9.62 2.48
CA ALA A 262 -14.16 10.84 2.02
C ALA A 262 -14.66 11.72 3.18
N ALA A 263 -15.19 11.10 4.25
CA ALA A 263 -15.61 11.81 5.47
C ALA A 263 -14.43 12.46 6.20
N TYR A 264 -13.30 11.74 6.36
CA TYR A 264 -12.05 12.31 6.90
C TYR A 264 -11.51 13.46 6.07
N ALA A 265 -11.65 13.39 4.74
CA ALA A 265 -11.23 14.44 3.83
C ALA A 265 -12.20 15.64 3.82
N GLY A 266 -13.38 15.53 4.45
CA GLY A 266 -14.45 16.53 4.39
C GLY A 266 -15.01 16.73 2.97
N SER A 267 -14.87 15.73 2.09
CA SER A 267 -15.22 15.87 0.67
C SER A 267 -16.67 15.48 0.40
N THR A 268 -17.56 16.46 0.48
CA THR A 268 -19.01 16.29 0.28
C THR A 268 -19.36 15.74 -1.11
N ASP A 269 -18.62 16.14 -2.14
CA ASP A 269 -18.78 15.63 -3.50
C ASP A 269 -18.38 14.14 -3.63
N CYS A 270 -17.30 13.72 -2.97
CA CYS A 270 -16.92 12.30 -2.93
C CYS A 270 -17.99 11.49 -2.18
N ILE A 271 -18.49 11.97 -1.04
CA ILE A 271 -19.58 11.35 -0.29
C ILE A 271 -20.82 11.18 -1.17
N LYS A 272 -21.28 12.25 -1.85
CA LYS A 272 -22.41 12.19 -2.78
C LYS A 272 -22.21 11.13 -3.88
N CYS A 273 -21.01 11.05 -4.45
CA CYS A 273 -20.70 10.09 -5.51
C CYS A 273 -20.71 8.64 -4.99
N LEU A 274 -20.10 8.40 -3.82
CA LEU A 274 -20.03 7.08 -3.20
C LEU A 274 -21.41 6.59 -2.76
N LEU A 275 -22.22 7.43 -2.10
CA LEU A 275 -23.59 7.08 -1.73
C LEU A 275 -24.44 6.75 -2.96
N LYS A 276 -24.33 7.54 -4.03
CA LYS A 276 -25.02 7.25 -5.31
C LYS A 276 -24.59 5.92 -5.93
N ALA A 277 -23.35 5.50 -5.68
CA ALA A 277 -22.83 4.21 -6.14
C ALA A 277 -23.18 3.03 -5.22
N GLY A 278 -23.90 3.26 -4.11
CA GLY A 278 -24.29 2.21 -3.17
C GLY A 278 -23.29 1.97 -2.05
N ALA A 279 -22.48 2.97 -1.69
CA ALA A 279 -21.64 2.90 -0.49
C ALA A 279 -22.52 2.76 0.78
N CYS A 280 -22.16 1.81 1.64
CA CYS A 280 -22.84 1.57 2.91
C CYS A 280 -22.37 2.61 3.94
N ALA A 281 -23.29 3.46 4.38
CA ALA A 281 -23.05 4.45 5.43
C ALA A 281 -22.92 3.83 6.83
N ASN A 282 -23.08 2.51 6.95
CA ASN A 282 -23.10 1.80 8.24
C ASN A 282 -21.88 0.92 8.51
N ILE A 283 -20.80 1.08 7.74
CA ILE A 283 -19.54 0.38 8.01
C ILE A 283 -18.67 1.30 8.86
N PRO A 284 -18.32 0.92 10.10
CA PRO A 284 -17.48 1.74 10.96
C PRO A 284 -15.98 1.64 10.62
N ASP A 285 -15.22 2.65 11.05
CA ASP A 285 -13.76 2.65 11.01
C ASP A 285 -13.16 1.72 12.09
N HIS A 286 -11.84 1.70 12.15
CA HIS A 286 -11.07 0.96 13.14
C HIS A 286 -11.32 1.36 14.60
N ASN A 287 -11.87 2.55 14.84
CA ASN A 287 -12.25 3.04 16.16
C ASN A 287 -13.75 2.83 16.44
N GLY A 288 -14.45 2.06 15.59
CA GLY A 288 -15.89 1.85 15.71
C GLY A 288 -16.74 3.04 15.23
N ARG A 289 -16.14 4.09 14.66
CA ARG A 289 -16.84 5.30 14.25
C ARG A 289 -17.49 5.15 12.89
N MET A 290 -18.76 5.51 12.81
CA MET A 290 -19.52 5.56 11.58
C MET A 290 -19.08 6.77 10.73
N PRO A 291 -19.23 6.73 9.39
CA PRO A 291 -18.93 7.86 8.52
C PRO A 291 -19.53 9.20 8.96
N ILE A 292 -20.74 9.19 9.52
CA ILE A 292 -21.41 10.40 10.03
C ILE A 292 -20.71 11.01 11.25
N GLU A 293 -20.19 10.16 12.15
CA GLU A 293 -19.45 10.58 13.34
C GLU A 293 -18.10 11.16 12.93
N VAL A 294 -17.42 10.50 11.98
CA VAL A 294 -16.19 11.05 11.38
C VAL A 294 -16.45 12.42 10.75
N ALA A 295 -17.55 12.59 10.01
CA ALA A 295 -17.92 13.87 9.41
C ALA A 295 -18.20 14.97 10.46
N ALA A 296 -18.86 14.62 11.57
CA ALA A 296 -19.12 15.53 12.68
C ALA A 296 -17.83 15.93 13.40
N ILE A 297 -16.91 14.99 13.67
CA ILE A 297 -15.59 15.25 14.27
C ILE A 297 -14.76 16.19 13.37
N GLN A 298 -14.84 16.04 12.05
CA GLN A 298 -14.18 16.96 11.11
C GLN A 298 -14.87 18.33 11.02
N GLY A 299 -16.00 18.55 11.71
CA GLY A 299 -16.78 19.79 11.68
C GLY A 299 -17.47 20.05 10.34
N CYS A 300 -17.73 19.01 9.54
CA CYS A 300 -18.30 19.15 8.21
C CYS A 300 -19.82 18.92 8.22
N GLN A 301 -20.60 19.95 8.58
CA GLN A 301 -22.06 19.87 8.67
C GLN A 301 -22.72 19.36 7.38
N GLU A 302 -22.27 19.82 6.20
CA GLU A 302 -22.82 19.34 4.93
C GLU A 302 -22.61 17.82 4.76
N SER A 303 -21.49 17.27 5.22
CA SER A 303 -21.26 15.81 5.19
C SER A 303 -22.17 15.06 6.16
N VAL A 304 -22.44 15.64 7.35
CA VAL A 304 -23.41 15.11 8.31
C VAL A 304 -24.82 15.08 7.71
N ASP A 305 -25.25 16.18 7.09
CA ASP A 305 -26.56 16.30 6.45
C ASP A 305 -26.76 15.28 5.32
N LEU A 306 -25.68 14.96 4.58
CA LEU A 306 -25.70 13.95 3.51
C LEU A 306 -25.78 12.52 4.03
N LEU A 307 -25.17 12.25 5.18
CA LEU A 307 -25.08 10.90 5.77
C LEU A 307 -26.27 10.58 6.69
N SER A 308 -26.83 11.59 7.37
CA SER A 308 -28.00 11.44 8.26
C SER A 308 -29.15 10.60 7.70
N PRO A 309 -29.64 10.80 6.46
CA PRO A 309 -30.78 10.02 5.95
C PRO A 309 -30.45 8.58 5.57
N VAL A 310 -29.17 8.21 5.47
CA VAL A 310 -28.70 6.90 4.99
C VAL A 310 -28.00 6.08 6.07
N THR A 311 -27.71 6.67 7.23
CA THR A 311 -27.14 6.01 8.40
C THR A 311 -28.24 5.49 9.30
N THR A 312 -28.16 4.23 9.73
CA THR A 312 -29.06 3.70 10.76
C THR A 312 -28.68 4.31 12.11
N PRO A 313 -29.61 4.98 12.82
CA PRO A 313 -29.30 5.57 14.12
C PRO A 313 -28.83 4.50 15.12
N LEU A 314 -27.66 4.69 15.71
CA LEU A 314 -27.26 3.95 16.91
C LEU A 314 -28.17 4.39 18.07
N VAL A 315 -28.67 3.43 18.85
CA VAL A 315 -29.63 3.64 19.96
C VAL A 315 -29.14 4.62 21.04
N GLN A 316 -27.86 5.00 21.02
CA GLN A 316 -27.18 5.77 22.06
C GLN A 316 -26.97 7.27 21.74
N VAL A 317 -27.34 7.77 20.55
CA VAL A 317 -27.23 9.19 20.20
C VAL A 317 -28.57 9.67 19.64
N ALA A 318 -29.30 10.48 20.42
CA ALA A 318 -30.66 10.90 20.12
C ALA A 318 -30.74 12.10 19.15
N ASP A 319 -29.69 12.94 19.09
CA ASP A 319 -29.57 14.03 18.12
C ASP A 319 -28.16 14.04 17.49
N TRP A 320 -28.11 14.04 16.17
CA TRP A 320 -26.86 13.92 15.38
C TRP A 320 -26.29 15.29 15.00
N SER A 321 -26.51 16.31 15.84
CA SER A 321 -25.94 17.64 15.63
C SER A 321 -24.41 17.62 15.85
N THR A 322 -23.67 18.49 15.16
CA THR A 322 -22.21 18.61 15.37
C THR A 322 -21.87 18.87 16.85
N ASP A 323 -22.75 19.57 17.55
CA ASP A 323 -22.57 19.99 18.93
C ASP A 323 -22.85 18.84 19.92
N GLU A 324 -23.86 17.99 19.67
CA GLU A 324 -24.11 16.80 20.52
C GLU A 324 -23.12 15.66 20.25
N ILE A 325 -22.73 15.41 18.98
CA ILE A 325 -21.74 14.37 18.67
C ILE A 325 -20.37 14.75 19.26
N THR A 326 -19.98 16.03 19.20
CA THR A 326 -18.73 16.49 19.84
C THR A 326 -18.84 16.56 21.37
N GLN A 327 -20.03 16.77 21.95
CA GLN A 327 -20.26 16.68 23.40
C GLN A 327 -20.24 15.24 23.90
N HIS A 328 -20.78 14.27 23.15
CA HIS A 328 -20.80 12.86 23.55
C HIS A 328 -19.40 12.22 23.46
N ASP A 329 -18.56 12.68 22.53
CA ASP A 329 -17.12 12.36 22.50
C ASP A 329 -16.37 13.03 23.68
N GLY A 330 -16.86 14.18 24.18
CA GLY A 330 -16.22 14.96 25.25
C GLY A 330 -16.69 14.70 26.68
N GLU A 331 -17.82 14.00 26.90
CA GLU A 331 -18.38 13.75 28.24
C GLU A 331 -18.01 12.38 28.83
N ASN A 332 -17.31 11.53 28.07
CA ASN A 332 -16.70 10.30 28.60
C ASN A 332 -15.19 10.40 28.84
N ASP A 333 -14.61 11.59 28.65
CA ASP A 333 -13.17 11.84 28.75
C ASP A 333 -12.68 11.91 30.21
N GLY A 334 -12.68 10.76 30.88
CA GLY A 334 -11.42 10.39 31.53
C GLY A 334 -10.32 10.34 30.46
N PRO A 335 -9.05 10.63 30.80
CA PRO A 335 -7.96 10.52 29.82
C PRO A 335 -8.07 9.22 29.00
N ASP A 336 -8.17 9.35 27.67
CA ASP A 336 -8.16 8.22 26.74
C ASP A 336 -6.80 7.53 26.81
N PHE A 337 -6.70 6.63 27.78
CA PHE A 337 -5.48 5.88 28.05
C PHE A 337 -5.18 4.90 26.92
N GLU A 338 -6.16 4.51 26.11
CA GLU A 338 -5.88 3.71 24.93
C GLU A 338 -5.14 4.54 23.89
N ALA A 339 -5.62 5.74 23.55
CA ALA A 339 -4.94 6.63 22.61
C ALA A 339 -3.58 7.15 23.15
N GLN A 340 -3.47 7.40 24.45
CA GLN A 340 -2.18 7.72 25.09
C GLN A 340 -1.21 6.53 25.02
N GLY A 341 -1.74 5.32 25.20
CA GLY A 341 -1.01 4.07 25.00
C GLY A 341 -0.54 3.92 23.55
N ASP A 342 -1.42 4.11 22.57
CA ASP A 342 -1.13 4.03 21.14
C ASP A 342 -0.07 5.08 20.73
N TYR A 343 -0.18 6.30 21.27
CA TYR A 343 0.79 7.37 21.05
C TYR A 343 2.17 7.04 21.62
N ALA A 344 2.23 6.56 22.86
CA ALA A 344 3.49 6.12 23.49
C ALA A 344 4.08 4.90 22.77
N PHE A 345 3.23 3.98 22.33
CA PHE A 345 3.62 2.79 21.58
C PHE A 345 4.26 3.17 20.24
N GLY A 346 3.64 4.10 19.50
CA GLY A 346 4.20 4.64 18.25
C GLY A 346 5.50 5.44 18.42
N LYS A 347 5.86 5.81 19.65
CA LYS A 347 7.17 6.39 19.99
C LYS A 347 8.19 5.33 20.45
N SER A 348 7.82 4.05 20.42
CA SER A 348 8.57 2.94 20.99
C SER A 348 8.83 3.06 22.50
N ASP A 349 8.03 3.86 23.21
CA ASP A 349 8.04 3.92 24.68
C ASP A 349 7.08 2.86 25.23
N TYR A 350 7.50 1.60 25.14
CA TYR A 350 6.66 0.45 25.52
C TYR A 350 6.33 0.43 27.02
N ALA A 351 7.17 1.04 27.87
CA ALA A 351 6.91 1.13 29.30
C ALA A 351 5.78 2.12 29.59
N GLN A 352 5.79 3.29 28.93
CA GLN A 352 4.71 4.25 29.03
C GLN A 352 3.42 3.73 28.38
N ALA A 353 3.53 3.09 27.21
CA ALA A 353 2.39 2.45 26.55
C ALA A 353 1.75 1.37 27.41
N LEU A 354 2.55 0.50 28.05
CA LEU A 354 2.09 -0.51 28.99
C LEU A 354 1.32 0.11 30.16
N ASN A 355 1.82 1.21 30.74
CA ASN A 355 1.14 1.90 31.83
C ASN A 355 -0.23 2.40 31.38
N HIS A 356 -0.30 3.06 30.23
CA HIS A 356 -1.55 3.57 29.69
C HIS A 356 -2.54 2.45 29.33
N TYR A 357 -2.11 1.39 28.64
CA TYR A 357 -3.00 0.25 28.39
C TYR A 357 -3.44 -0.46 29.68
N THR A 358 -2.61 -0.47 30.72
CA THR A 358 -3.03 -0.99 32.03
C THR A 358 -4.14 -0.13 32.62
N MET A 359 -4.01 1.19 32.55
CA MET A 359 -5.06 2.11 32.99
C MET A 359 -6.34 2.00 32.13
N ALA A 360 -6.20 1.73 30.82
CA ALA A 360 -7.33 1.47 29.94
C ALA A 360 -8.06 0.17 30.31
N VAL A 361 -7.32 -0.92 30.62
CA VAL A 361 -7.91 -2.16 31.14
C VAL A 361 -8.61 -1.94 32.49
N ASP A 362 -8.04 -1.12 33.38
CA ASP A 362 -8.64 -0.81 34.68
C ASP A 362 -9.97 -0.04 34.54
N ILE A 363 -10.12 0.76 33.48
CA ILE A 363 -11.37 1.47 33.15
C ILE A 363 -12.38 0.56 32.46
N ASN A 364 -11.93 -0.21 31.46
CA ASN A 364 -12.78 -1.08 30.68
C ASN A 364 -12.15 -2.48 30.51
N PRO A 365 -12.36 -3.38 31.49
CA PRO A 365 -11.80 -4.74 31.44
C PRO A 365 -12.50 -5.63 30.39
N ASP A 366 -13.61 -5.19 29.81
CA ASP A 366 -14.31 -5.91 28.75
C ASP A 366 -13.76 -5.58 27.34
N ASP A 367 -12.83 -4.63 27.24
CA ASP A 367 -12.16 -4.32 25.98
C ASP A 367 -11.02 -5.30 25.66
N SER A 368 -11.40 -6.32 24.90
CA SER A 368 -10.48 -7.35 24.41
C SER A 368 -9.28 -6.80 23.61
N LEU A 369 -9.40 -5.67 22.91
CA LEU A 369 -8.32 -5.13 22.08
C LEU A 369 -7.18 -4.56 22.93
N VAL A 370 -7.51 -3.97 24.07
CA VAL A 370 -6.51 -3.42 24.99
C VAL A 370 -5.62 -4.52 25.56
N TYR A 371 -6.15 -5.73 25.80
CA TYR A 371 -5.32 -6.90 26.17
C TYR A 371 -4.36 -7.30 25.05
N ALA A 372 -4.78 -7.28 23.79
CA ALA A 372 -3.89 -7.54 22.66
C ALA A 372 -2.76 -6.49 22.57
N LYS A 373 -3.10 -5.21 22.74
CA LYS A 373 -2.13 -4.09 22.75
C LYS A 373 -1.16 -4.18 23.94
N ARG A 374 -1.66 -4.52 25.13
CA ARG A 374 -0.86 -4.71 26.36
C ARG A 374 0.07 -5.91 26.26
N SER A 375 -0.41 -7.03 25.71
CA SER A 375 0.39 -8.22 25.40
C SER A 375 1.60 -7.85 24.53
N LEU A 376 1.38 -7.04 23.49
CA LEU A 376 2.43 -6.61 22.58
C LEU A 376 3.50 -5.75 23.29
N CYS A 377 3.11 -4.79 24.13
CA CYS A 377 4.06 -4.04 24.97
C CYS A 377 4.92 -4.96 25.83
N LEU A 378 4.31 -5.95 26.48
CA LEU A 378 4.98 -6.90 27.35
C LEU A 378 5.99 -7.76 26.57
N LEU A 379 5.68 -8.14 25.33
CA LEU A 379 6.61 -8.82 24.43
C LEU A 379 7.83 -7.96 24.10
N HIS A 380 7.63 -6.68 23.77
CA HIS A 380 8.71 -5.74 23.50
C HIS A 380 9.59 -5.48 24.75
N MET A 381 9.01 -5.52 25.93
CA MET A 381 9.71 -5.39 27.21
C MET A 381 10.35 -6.70 27.69
N GLY A 382 10.10 -7.83 27.01
CA GLY A 382 10.64 -9.14 27.35
C GLY A 382 9.90 -9.88 28.48
N ASP A 383 8.76 -9.35 28.95
CA ASP A 383 7.89 -10.01 29.95
C ASP A 383 6.93 -11.00 29.27
N LYS A 384 7.54 -12.07 28.76
CA LYS A 384 6.89 -13.09 27.93
C LYS A 384 5.75 -13.85 28.62
N GLY A 385 5.78 -13.95 29.95
CA GLY A 385 4.74 -14.63 30.72
C GLY A 385 3.44 -13.85 30.71
N LYS A 386 3.49 -12.57 31.13
CA LYS A 386 2.30 -11.71 31.15
C LYS A 386 1.77 -11.41 29.75
N ALA A 387 2.66 -11.32 28.76
CA ALA A 387 2.26 -11.20 27.37
C ALA A 387 1.38 -12.37 26.93
N LEU A 388 1.76 -13.59 27.33
CA LEU A 388 1.00 -14.79 27.02
C LEU A 388 -0.36 -14.78 27.74
N ASP A 389 -0.41 -14.38 29.01
CA ASP A 389 -1.66 -14.27 29.79
C ASP A 389 -2.66 -13.29 29.15
N ASP A 390 -2.17 -12.13 28.68
CA ASP A 390 -3.01 -11.15 27.96
C ASP A 390 -3.48 -11.68 26.60
N ALA A 391 -2.65 -12.45 25.89
CA ALA A 391 -3.04 -13.08 24.63
C ALA A 391 -4.09 -14.17 24.82
N TYR A 392 -4.02 -14.94 25.92
CA TYR A 392 -5.10 -15.87 26.33
C TYR A 392 -6.39 -15.11 26.64
N THR A 393 -6.30 -14.03 27.39
CA THR A 393 -7.48 -13.21 27.74
C THR A 393 -8.15 -12.68 26.47
N TYR A 394 -7.37 -12.17 25.51
CA TYR A 394 -7.87 -11.74 24.21
C TYR A 394 -8.53 -12.89 23.41
N ARG A 395 -7.91 -14.07 23.39
CA ARG A 395 -8.48 -15.28 22.76
C ARG A 395 -9.81 -15.66 23.37
N ASP A 396 -9.87 -15.75 24.69
CA ASP A 396 -11.05 -16.19 25.44
C ASP A 396 -12.23 -15.23 25.22
N MET A 397 -11.95 -13.93 25.10
CA MET A 397 -12.97 -12.93 24.80
C MET A 397 -13.44 -12.96 23.33
N LYS A 398 -12.59 -13.38 22.38
CA LYS A 398 -12.89 -13.40 20.93
C LYS A 398 -12.57 -14.75 20.25
N PRO A 399 -13.17 -15.87 20.69
CA PRO A 399 -12.77 -17.23 20.27
C PRO A 399 -13.05 -17.54 18.78
N ASN A 400 -13.93 -16.78 18.12
CA ASN A 400 -14.27 -16.96 16.70
C ASN A 400 -13.59 -15.93 15.79
N LEU A 401 -12.67 -15.12 16.32
CA LEU A 401 -11.91 -14.13 15.55
C LEU A 401 -10.53 -14.70 15.19
N PRO A 402 -10.23 -14.91 13.90
CA PRO A 402 -8.93 -15.44 13.44
C PRO A 402 -7.73 -14.68 14.01
N VAL A 403 -7.83 -13.35 14.09
CA VAL A 403 -6.79 -12.47 14.64
C VAL A 403 -6.45 -12.79 16.10
N SER A 404 -7.40 -13.27 16.89
CA SER A 404 -7.15 -13.69 18.28
C SER A 404 -6.30 -14.95 18.37
N CYS A 405 -6.52 -15.93 17.47
CA CYS A 405 -5.68 -17.11 17.32
C CYS A 405 -4.24 -16.74 16.92
N TYR A 406 -4.11 -15.81 15.98
CA TYR A 406 -2.82 -15.36 15.49
C TYR A 406 -2.03 -14.60 16.58
N ALA A 407 -2.69 -13.76 17.36
CA ALA A 407 -2.08 -13.06 18.49
C ALA A 407 -1.56 -14.04 19.55
N GLN A 408 -2.36 -15.04 19.94
CA GLN A 408 -1.93 -16.09 20.88
C GLN A 408 -0.81 -16.97 20.30
N GLY A 409 -0.91 -17.36 19.03
CA GLY A 409 0.13 -18.12 18.33
C GLY A 409 1.48 -17.37 18.30
N ALA A 410 1.45 -16.06 18.04
CA ALA A 410 2.65 -15.21 18.06
C ALA A 410 3.27 -15.13 19.47
N ALA A 411 2.46 -14.96 20.52
CA ALA A 411 2.93 -14.98 21.90
C ALA A 411 3.56 -16.34 22.27
N LEU A 412 2.95 -17.46 21.84
CA LEU A 412 3.45 -18.82 22.05
C LEU A 412 4.81 -19.08 21.37
N ILE A 413 5.02 -18.54 20.17
CA ILE A 413 6.34 -18.60 19.49
C ILE A 413 7.41 -17.90 20.32
N LEU A 414 7.09 -16.73 20.89
CA LEU A 414 8.05 -15.92 21.63
C LEU A 414 8.45 -16.54 22.97
N VAL A 415 7.55 -17.33 23.58
CA VAL A 415 7.84 -18.16 24.78
C VAL A 415 8.44 -19.53 24.44
N LYS A 416 8.63 -19.84 23.15
CA LYS A 416 9.19 -21.10 22.62
C LYS A 416 8.29 -22.33 22.78
N GLU A 417 6.98 -22.13 22.88
CA GLU A 417 5.95 -23.18 22.93
C GLU A 417 5.44 -23.50 21.51
N TYR A 418 6.34 -23.98 20.65
CA TYR A 418 6.08 -24.08 19.21
C TYR A 418 4.95 -25.05 18.85
N GLY A 419 4.75 -26.13 19.60
CA GLY A 419 3.66 -27.09 19.34
C GLY A 419 2.29 -26.44 19.45
N ARG A 420 2.07 -25.73 20.56
CA ARG A 420 0.83 -24.99 20.83
C ARG A 420 0.65 -23.81 19.88
N ALA A 421 1.75 -23.14 19.52
CA ALA A 421 1.70 -22.06 18.55
C ALA A 421 1.17 -22.53 17.19
N ILE A 422 1.63 -23.69 16.71
CA ILE A 422 1.17 -24.26 15.44
C ILE A 422 -0.33 -24.59 15.51
N GLU A 423 -0.80 -25.18 16.61
CA GLU A 423 -2.22 -25.49 16.81
C GLU A 423 -3.10 -24.24 16.74
N GLU A 424 -2.71 -23.15 17.40
CA GLU A 424 -3.47 -21.90 17.39
C GLU A 424 -3.42 -21.20 16.02
N LEU A 425 -2.26 -21.17 15.37
CA LEU A 425 -2.15 -20.60 14.03
C LEU A 425 -3.01 -21.37 13.02
N MET A 426 -3.07 -22.71 13.13
CA MET A 426 -3.96 -23.55 12.33
C MET A 426 -5.44 -23.32 12.66
N CYS A 427 -5.78 -23.06 13.92
CA CYS A 427 -7.14 -22.68 14.32
C CYS A 427 -7.57 -21.35 13.67
N GLY A 428 -6.70 -20.34 13.68
CA GLY A 428 -6.96 -19.07 13.00
C GLY A 428 -7.17 -19.25 11.50
N LEU A 429 -6.33 -20.08 10.87
CA LEU A 429 -6.42 -20.37 9.44
C LEU A 429 -7.75 -21.05 9.09
N ASN A 430 -8.19 -22.03 9.90
CA ASN A 430 -9.46 -22.70 9.69
C ASN A 430 -10.66 -21.75 9.84
N LEU A 431 -10.62 -20.84 10.82
CA LEU A 431 -11.67 -19.82 11.00
C LEU A 431 -11.73 -18.82 9.83
N ASP A 432 -10.59 -18.52 9.19
CA ASP A 432 -10.57 -17.70 7.97
C ASP A 432 -11.26 -18.42 6.80
N PHE A 433 -11.04 -19.74 6.64
CA PHE A 433 -11.67 -20.53 5.58
C PHE A 433 -13.17 -20.81 5.82
N GLU A 434 -13.60 -20.96 7.08
CA GLU A 434 -15.02 -21.17 7.43
C GLU A 434 -15.90 -19.93 7.24
N ARG A 435 -15.32 -18.73 7.07
CA ARG A 435 -16.08 -17.49 6.79
C ARG A 435 -16.43 -17.30 5.31
N GLU A 436 -15.78 -17.99 4.37
CA GLU A 436 -16.08 -17.89 2.93
C GLU A 436 -17.47 -18.43 2.50
N PRO A 437 -18.08 -19.47 3.12
CA PRO A 437 -19.38 -20.00 2.67
C PRO A 437 -20.58 -19.13 3.07
N GLU A 438 -20.52 -18.41 4.20
CA GLU A 438 -21.68 -17.69 4.74
C GLU A 438 -21.97 -16.38 4.00
N ALA A 439 -20.95 -15.73 3.42
CA ALA A 439 -21.14 -14.55 2.58
C ALA A 439 -21.89 -14.84 1.26
N LYS A 440 -21.95 -16.12 0.83
CA LYS A 440 -22.75 -16.56 -0.32
C LYS A 440 -24.18 -16.99 0.04
N ALA A 441 -24.48 -17.25 1.30
CA ALA A 441 -25.79 -17.74 1.72
C ALA A 441 -26.84 -16.63 1.93
N LEU A 442 -26.43 -15.38 2.10
CA LEU A 442 -27.34 -14.23 2.28
C LEU A 442 -27.80 -13.57 0.98
N SER A 443 -27.36 -14.03 -0.20
CA SER A 443 -27.78 -13.48 -1.51
C SER A 443 -28.74 -14.38 -2.29
N VAL A 444 -29.17 -15.53 -1.74
CA VAL A 444 -30.11 -16.45 -2.41
C VAL A 444 -31.24 -16.81 -1.47
N GLY A 445 -32.20 -15.90 -1.35
CA GLY A 445 -33.42 -16.14 -0.59
C GLY A 445 -34.50 -15.13 -0.90
N HIS A 446 -35.12 -15.22 -2.08
CA HIS A 446 -36.59 -15.25 -2.23
C HIS A 446 -36.96 -15.66 -3.67
N PRO A 447 -37.92 -16.60 -3.86
CA PRO A 447 -38.49 -16.94 -5.16
C PRO A 447 -39.42 -15.86 -5.71
#